data_AF-A0A0U5F9U2-F1
#
_entry.id   AF-A0A0U5F9U2-F1
#
_cell.length_a   1.000
_cell.length_b   1.000
_cell.length_c   1.000
_cell.angle_alpha   90.00
_cell.angle_beta   90.00
_cell.angle_gamma   90.00
#
_symmetry.space_group_name_H-M   'P 1'
#
loop_
_entity.id
_entity.type
_entity.pdbx_description
1 polymer ?
#
loop_
_entity_poly.entity_id
_entity_poly.type
_entity_poly.pdbx_seq_one_letter_code
_entity_poly.pdbx_strand_id
1 'polypeptide(L)'
;MIDESRFSEDALPELLARIWGRVMGQVNRLIKAHETFEYVTFAENLNPSIEDVLKGFEFADFALTKFLDSGQLAHDETRNALNSKQCILSMKLLAAALKSDDQYEYERIMSDLRNQAQI
;
A
#
# COMPACT_ATOMS: atom_id res chain seq x y z
N MET A 1 -31.69 20.11 -7.70
CA MET A 1 -31.62 18.68 -7.31
C MET A 1 -30.29 18.17 -7.80
N ILE A 2 -29.36 17.94 -6.88
CA ILE A 2 -28.12 17.23 -7.20
C ILE A 2 -28.51 15.75 -7.21
N ASP A 3 -28.29 15.10 -8.35
CA ASP A 3 -28.55 13.68 -8.55
C ASP A 3 -27.53 12.88 -7.73
N GLU A 4 -27.94 12.40 -6.56
CA GLU A 4 -27.13 11.60 -5.62
C GLU A 4 -26.92 10.15 -6.09
N SER A 5 -27.29 9.78 -7.33
CA SER A 5 -27.41 8.38 -7.76
C SER A 5 -26.20 7.75 -8.50
N ARG A 6 -24.95 8.17 -8.26
CA ARG A 6 -23.81 7.63 -9.06
C ARG A 6 -22.65 6.98 -8.30
N PHE A 7 -22.95 6.27 -7.22
CA PHE A 7 -22.13 5.11 -6.86
C PHE A 7 -22.99 3.86 -7.10
N SER A 8 -22.94 3.31 -8.32
CA SER A 8 -23.52 1.99 -8.58
C SER A 8 -22.85 0.97 -7.66
N GLU A 9 -23.57 -0.07 -7.21
CA GLU A 9 -22.99 -1.14 -6.37
C GLU A 9 -21.73 -1.76 -7.00
N ASP A 10 -21.61 -1.76 -8.34
CA ASP A 10 -20.42 -2.17 -9.08
C ASP A 10 -19.18 -1.26 -8.89
N ALA A 11 -19.35 -0.04 -8.36
CA ALA A 11 -18.27 0.93 -8.20
C ALA A 11 -17.35 0.62 -7.01
N LEU A 12 -17.85 -0.06 -5.98
CA LEU A 12 -17.08 -0.39 -4.79
C LEU A 12 -16.05 -1.51 -5.04
N PRO A 13 -16.43 -2.68 -5.60
CA PRO A 13 -15.46 -3.72 -5.96
C PRO A 13 -14.38 -3.17 -6.91
N GLU A 14 -14.78 -2.33 -7.88
CA GLU A 14 -13.84 -1.73 -8.83
C GLU A 14 -12.89 -0.73 -8.14
N LEU A 15 -13.39 0.08 -7.21
CA LEU A 15 -12.56 0.98 -6.42
C LEU A 15 -11.55 0.21 -5.56
N LEU A 16 -11.98 -0.86 -4.88
CA LEU A 16 -11.09 -1.72 -4.10
C LEU A 16 -10.02 -2.38 -4.97
N ALA A 17 -10.40 -2.90 -6.14
CA ALA A 17 -9.46 -3.47 -7.10
C ALA A 17 -8.44 -2.43 -7.60
N ARG A 18 -8.88 -1.19 -7.86
CA ARG A 18 -7.99 -0.07 -8.25
C ARG A 18 -7.03 0.32 -7.12
N ILE A 19 -7.51 0.36 -5.87
CA ILE A 19 -6.67 0.62 -4.70
C ILE A 19 -5.63 -0.48 -4.55
N TRP A 20 -6.05 -1.74 -4.59
CA TRP A 20 -5.17 -2.90 -4.50
C TRP A 20 -4.09 -2.87 -5.61
N GLY A 21 -4.50 -2.67 -6.87
CA GLY A 21 -3.57 -2.59 -7.99
C GLY A 21 -2.55 -1.45 -7.85
N ARG A 22 -2.95 -0.31 -7.28
CA ARG A 22 -2.02 0.80 -6.98
C ARG A 22 -1.05 0.43 -5.86
N VAL A 23 -1.54 -0.15 -4.77
CA VAL A 23 -0.70 -0.58 -3.64
C VAL A 23 0.34 -1.59 -4.11
N MET A 24 -0.09 -2.64 -4.80
CA MET A 24 0.80 -3.67 -5.34
C MET A 24 1.77 -3.13 -6.38
N GLY A 25 1.33 -2.18 -7.21
CA GLY A 25 2.20 -1.48 -8.13
C GLY A 25 3.36 -0.76 -7.43
N GLN A 26 3.12 -0.16 -6.26
CA GLN A 26 4.18 0.49 -5.48
C GLN A 26 5.05 -0.52 -4.72
N VAL A 27 4.46 -1.55 -4.11
CA VAL A 27 5.23 -2.62 -3.45
C VAL A 27 6.23 -3.25 -4.43
N ASN A 28 5.79 -3.58 -5.65
CA ASN A 28 6.66 -4.13 -6.68
C ASN A 28 7.78 -3.17 -7.12
N ARG A 29 7.53 -1.86 -7.11
CA ARG A 29 8.56 -0.85 -7.39
C ARG A 29 9.59 -0.77 -6.28
N LEU A 30 9.15 -0.82 -5.01
CA LEU A 30 10.05 -0.85 -3.85
C LEU A 30 10.93 -2.10 -3.88
N ILE A 31 10.36 -3.27 -4.16
CA ILE A 31 11.13 -4.52 -4.29
C ILE A 31 12.21 -4.40 -5.38
N LYS A 32 11.85 -3.90 -6.56
CA LYS A 32 12.82 -3.68 -7.65
C LYS A 32 13.90 -2.67 -7.30
N ALA A 33 13.53 -1.58 -6.62
CA ALA A 33 14.51 -0.59 -6.15
C ALA A 33 15.48 -1.21 -5.14
N HIS A 34 14.99 -2.04 -4.22
CA HIS A 34 15.83 -2.76 -3.25
C HIS A 34 16.79 -3.73 -3.95
N GLU A 35 16.31 -4.50 -4.93
CA GLU A 35 17.15 -5.40 -5.73
C GLU A 35 18.24 -4.67 -6.53
N THR A 36 18.05 -3.37 -6.80
CA THR A 36 18.99 -2.57 -7.60
C THR A 36 19.99 -1.80 -6.73
N PHE A 37 19.51 -1.19 -5.64
CA PHE A 37 20.26 -0.19 -4.87
C PHE A 37 20.69 -0.70 -3.49
N GLU A 38 20.09 -1.80 -3.02
CA GLU A 38 20.24 -2.33 -1.66
C GLU A 38 19.98 -1.26 -0.60
N TYR A 39 20.23 -1.55 0.68
CA TYR A 39 19.88 -0.64 1.78
C TYR A 39 20.53 0.75 1.65
N VAL A 40 21.85 0.80 1.48
CA VAL A 40 22.68 2.01 1.62
C VAL A 40 22.26 3.12 0.66
N THR A 41 21.93 2.77 -0.58
CA THR A 41 21.59 3.75 -1.61
C THR A 41 20.10 3.77 -1.96
N PHE A 42 19.28 2.99 -1.25
CA PHE A 42 17.85 2.84 -1.53
C PHE A 42 17.12 4.19 -1.55
N ALA A 43 17.18 4.91 -0.44
CA ALA A 43 16.39 6.12 -0.24
C ALA A 43 16.79 7.24 -1.21
N GLU A 44 18.08 7.33 -1.54
CA GLU A 44 18.63 8.35 -2.45
C GLU A 44 18.22 8.11 -3.91
N ASN A 45 17.97 6.86 -4.29
CA ASN A 45 17.65 6.47 -5.67
C ASN A 45 16.15 6.17 -5.88
N LEU A 46 15.34 6.21 -4.82
CA LEU A 46 13.92 5.96 -4.92
C LEU A 46 13.18 7.19 -5.49
N ASN A 47 12.53 7.01 -6.64
CA ASN A 47 11.74 8.05 -7.29
C ASN A 47 10.38 7.51 -7.75
N PRO A 48 9.25 8.02 -7.23
CA PRO A 48 9.12 9.05 -6.18
C PRO A 48 9.64 8.57 -4.82
N SER A 49 9.98 9.48 -3.90
CA SER A 49 10.44 9.10 -2.56
C SER A 49 9.37 8.32 -1.79
N ILE A 50 9.76 7.61 -0.74
CA ILE A 50 8.82 6.81 0.05
C ILE A 50 7.76 7.68 0.73
N GLU A 51 8.10 8.89 1.16
CA GLU A 51 7.17 9.87 1.72
C GLU A 51 6.13 10.31 0.69
N ASP A 52 6.54 10.53 -0.56
CA ASP A 52 5.62 10.93 -1.62
C ASP A 52 4.69 9.78 -2.04
N VAL A 53 5.20 8.54 -2.03
CA VAL A 53 4.36 7.33 -2.17
C VAL A 53 3.32 7.28 -1.05
N LEU A 54 3.73 7.49 0.21
CA LEU A 54 2.84 7.44 1.37
C LEU A 54 1.77 8.53 1.35
N LYS A 55 2.10 9.78 0.96
CA LYS A 55 1.12 10.84 0.75
C LYS A 55 0.06 10.43 -0.28
N GLY A 56 0.47 9.76 -1.35
CA GLY A 56 -0.43 9.22 -2.37
C GLY A 56 -1.41 8.17 -1.84
N PHE A 57 -1.09 7.53 -0.71
CA PHE A 57 -1.92 6.49 -0.09
C PHE A 57 -2.76 6.95 1.11
N GLU A 58 -2.63 8.19 1.59
CA GLU A 58 -3.41 8.69 2.74
C GLU A 58 -4.92 8.53 2.53
N PHE A 59 -5.41 8.95 1.36
CA PHE A 59 -6.82 8.78 1.00
C PHE A 59 -7.22 7.30 0.87
N ALA A 60 -6.36 6.47 0.29
CA ALA A 60 -6.63 5.05 0.13
C ALA A 60 -6.73 4.35 1.50
N ASP A 61 -5.81 4.64 2.42
CA ASP A 61 -5.82 4.10 3.79
C ASP A 61 -7.07 4.54 4.56
N PHE A 62 -7.47 5.80 4.42
CA PHE A 62 -8.72 6.31 4.99
C PHE A 62 -9.95 5.57 4.42
N ALA A 63 -10.05 5.47 3.09
CA ALA A 63 -11.18 4.82 2.43
C ALA A 63 -11.29 3.33 2.82
N LEU A 64 -10.17 2.61 2.80
CA LEU A 64 -10.09 1.21 3.22
C LEU A 64 -10.57 1.01 4.67
N THR A 65 -10.20 1.93 5.57
CA THR A 65 -10.68 1.91 6.96
C THR A 65 -12.21 2.02 7.01
N LYS A 66 -12.78 2.99 6.29
CA LYS A 66 -14.24 3.18 6.25
C LYS A 66 -14.98 1.99 5.65
N PHE A 67 -14.42 1.34 4.63
CA PHE A 67 -15.01 0.15 4.05
C PHE A 67 -14.97 -1.05 5.00
N LEU A 68 -13.86 -1.28 5.69
CA LEU A 68 -13.76 -2.34 6.69
C LEU A 68 -14.71 -2.10 7.87
N ASP A 69 -14.76 -0.86 8.38
CA ASP A 69 -15.63 -0.48 9.50
C ASP A 69 -17.13 -0.62 9.15
N SER A 70 -17.50 -0.55 7.86
CA SER A 70 -18.88 -0.68 7.43
C SER A 70 -19.47 -2.08 7.66
N GLY A 71 -18.61 -3.12 7.68
CA GLY A 71 -19.04 -4.52 7.74
C GLY A 71 -19.81 -5.01 6.50
N GLN A 72 -19.79 -4.26 5.40
CA GLN A 72 -20.58 -4.56 4.19
C GLN A 72 -19.76 -5.24 3.08
N LEU A 73 -18.46 -5.45 3.30
CA LEU A 73 -17.58 -6.07 2.30
C LEU A 73 -17.82 -7.57 2.20
N ALA A 74 -17.83 -8.09 0.97
CA ALA A 74 -17.73 -9.52 0.73
C ALA A 74 -16.41 -10.07 1.28
N HIS A 75 -16.31 -11.38 1.42
CA HIS A 75 -15.11 -12.02 1.98
C HIS A 75 -13.82 -11.66 1.22
N ASP A 76 -13.85 -11.73 -0.12
CA ASP A 76 -12.67 -11.43 -0.94
C ASP A 76 -12.32 -9.94 -0.94
N GLU A 77 -13.33 -9.07 -0.87
CA GLU A 77 -13.15 -7.62 -0.75
C GLU A 77 -12.53 -7.24 0.60
N THR A 78 -13.00 -7.88 1.67
CA THR A 78 -12.45 -7.73 3.02
C THR A 78 -10.98 -8.14 3.02
N ARG A 79 -10.65 -9.29 2.43
CA ARG A 79 -9.27 -9.76 2.30
C ARG A 79 -8.41 -8.75 1.53
N ASN A 80 -8.87 -8.28 0.37
CA ASN A 80 -8.13 -7.31 -0.44
C ASN A 80 -7.92 -5.98 0.30
N ALA A 81 -8.92 -5.52 1.04
CA ALA A 81 -8.84 -4.30 1.82
C ALA A 81 -7.84 -4.43 2.98
N LEU A 82 -7.86 -5.56 3.70
CA LEU A 82 -6.89 -5.86 4.76
C LEU A 82 -5.46 -5.96 4.22
N ASN A 83 -5.25 -6.71 3.14
CA ASN A 83 -3.94 -6.84 2.50
C ASN A 83 -3.40 -5.48 2.04
N SER A 84 -4.26 -4.65 1.44
CA SER A 84 -3.90 -3.28 1.03
C SER A 84 -3.43 -2.45 2.23
N LYS A 85 -4.16 -2.48 3.35
CA LYS A 85 -3.77 -1.75 4.57
C LYS A 85 -2.46 -2.28 5.15
N GLN A 86 -2.25 -3.60 5.14
CA GLN A 86 -1.02 -4.19 5.63
C GLN A 86 0.19 -3.74 4.80
N CYS A 87 0.08 -3.74 3.47
CA CYS A 87 1.13 -3.22 2.59
C CYS A 87 1.41 -1.73 2.85
N ILE A 88 0.36 -0.90 3.01
CA ILE A 88 0.51 0.52 3.35
C ILE A 88 1.22 0.70 4.68
N LEU A 89 0.87 -0.10 5.70
CA LEU A 89 1.55 -0.08 6.99
C LEU A 89 3.02 -0.47 6.86
N SER A 90 3.33 -1.54 6.12
CA SER A 90 4.70 -1.95 5.85
C SER A 90 5.50 -0.83 5.17
N MET A 91 4.93 -0.10 4.22
CA MET A 91 5.59 1.06 3.61
C MET A 91 5.84 2.20 4.61
N LYS A 92 4.92 2.44 5.57
CA LYS A 92 5.13 3.41 6.65
C LYS A 92 6.27 3.00 7.58
N LEU A 93 6.33 1.71 7.93
CA LEU A 93 7.41 1.15 8.74
C LEU A 93 8.75 1.21 8.00
N LEU A 94 8.75 0.94 6.69
CA LEU A 94 9.94 1.04 5.85
C LEU A 94 10.51 2.46 5.85
N ALA A 95 9.65 3.47 5.71
CA ALA A 95 10.06 4.87 5.80
C ALA A 95 10.65 5.22 7.18
N ALA A 96 10.07 4.68 8.26
CA ALA A 96 10.58 4.88 9.61
C ALA A 96 11.95 4.22 9.83
N ALA A 97 12.15 3.00 9.31
CA ALA A 97 13.43 2.29 9.37
C ALA A 97 14.53 3.06 8.62
N LEU A 98 14.23 3.53 7.40
CA LEU A 98 15.16 4.36 6.62
C LEU A 98 15.54 5.65 7.35
N LYS A 99 14.57 6.32 7.98
CA LYS A 99 14.81 7.56 8.74
C LYS A 99 15.65 7.33 10.00
N SER A 100 15.55 6.14 10.60
CA SER A 100 16.24 5.79 11.85
C SER A 100 17.56 5.06 11.63
N ASP A 101 17.97 4.89 10.36
CA ASP A 101 19.12 4.09 9.94
C ASP A 101 19.08 2.64 10.47
N ASP A 102 17.88 2.05 10.54
CA ASP A 102 17.65 0.69 11.04
C ASP A 102 17.62 -0.33 9.89
N GLN A 103 18.81 -0.78 9.47
CA GLN A 103 18.97 -1.75 8.38
C GLN A 103 18.26 -3.08 8.65
N TYR A 104 18.29 -3.58 9.89
CA TYR A 104 17.69 -4.87 10.23
C TYR A 104 16.18 -4.83 10.02
N GLU A 105 15.53 -3.77 10.52
CA GLU A 105 14.09 -3.59 10.34
C GLU A 105 13.73 -3.34 8.86
N TYR A 106 14.55 -2.59 8.13
CA TYR A 106 14.41 -2.42 6.68
C TYR A 106 14.39 -3.77 5.95
N GLU A 107 15.39 -4.63 6.18
CA GLU A 107 15.53 -5.92 5.48
C GLU A 107 14.36 -6.85 5.82
N ARG A 108 13.95 -6.87 7.10
CA ARG A 108 12.80 -7.62 7.56
C ARG A 108 11.52 -7.18 6.83
N ILE A 109 11.27 -5.87 6.72
CA ILE A 109 10.09 -5.34 6.03
C ILE A 109 10.14 -5.62 4.53
N MET A 110 11.30 -5.49 3.88
CA MET A 110 11.45 -5.82 2.45
C MET A 110 11.17 -7.29 2.17
N SER A 111 11.60 -8.19 3.06
CA SER A 111 11.26 -9.61 3.01
C SER A 111 9.75 -9.84 3.13
N ASP A 112 9.09 -9.20 4.11
CA ASP A 112 7.64 -9.30 4.29
C ASP A 112 6.86 -8.79 3.06
N LEU A 113 7.27 -7.64 2.51
CA LEU A 113 6.68 -7.07 1.29
C LEU A 113 6.85 -8.01 0.08
N ARG A 114 8.00 -8.67 -0.06
CA ARG A 114 8.22 -9.65 -1.13
C ARG A 114 7.30 -10.86 -0.99
N ASN A 115 7.11 -11.37 0.23
CA ASN A 115 6.19 -12.48 0.49
C ASN A 115 4.74 -12.09 0.17
N GLN A 116 4.34 -10.86 0.52
CA GLN A 116 2.99 -10.36 0.22
C GLN A 116 2.77 -10.12 -1.28
N ALA A 117 3.81 -9.78 -2.04
CA ALA A 117 3.71 -9.59 -3.49
C ALA A 117 3.58 -10.87 -4.31
N GLN A 118 3.84 -12.02 -3.69
CA GLN A 118 3.67 -13.34 -4.31
C GLN A 118 2.27 -13.95 -4.07
N ILE A 119 1.44 -13.30 -3.25
CA ILE A 119 0.05 -13.68 -2.95
C ILE A 119 -0.90 -13.08 -3.98
#